data_AF-A0A0R3ECN9-F1
#
_entry.id   AF-A0A0R3ECN9-F1
#
_cell.length_a   1.000
_cell.length_b   1.000
_cell.length_c   1.000
_cell.angle_alpha   90.00
_cell.angle_beta   90.00
_cell.angle_gamma   90.00
#
_symmetry.space_group_name_H-M   'P 1'
#
loop_
_entity.id
_entity.type
_entity.pdbx_description
1 polymer ?
#
loop_
_entity_poly.entity_id
_entity_poly.type
_entity_poly.pdbx_seq_one_letter_code
_entity_poly.pdbx_strand_id
1 'polypeptide(L)'
;MNNFSAETLDEHLVDIPLGPATLYGNLALPLEPTGVVLFAQGSVGGRHGPRSRYVARQLNEAKLATLLLDLLTPEEEEIDLRTRLLQLNIRLLAERIVGATDWLAQNPAINGLRIGYFGTSTGAAAAFEAATMRPDPISAIISRGGRPDLAGTALTLVRSPTLLIVGGNDFETMELNREAFKHLRCEKKLAVVPGATHLFEEPGALDDVVSWARMWFMRFLPS
;
A
#
# COMPACT_ATOMS: atom_id res chain seq x y z
N MET A 1 24.74 26.57 -9.59
CA MET A 1 23.45 26.10 -9.04
C MET A 1 22.86 25.18 -10.09
N ASN A 2 23.03 23.87 -9.91
CA ASN A 2 22.65 22.89 -10.92
C ASN A 2 21.13 22.70 -10.89
N ASN A 3 20.49 23.03 -12.02
CA ASN A 3 19.16 22.55 -12.38
C ASN A 3 19.21 21.01 -12.40
N PHE A 4 18.62 20.38 -11.39
CA PHE A 4 18.14 19.01 -11.55
C PHE A 4 16.87 19.11 -12.39
N SER A 5 17.01 18.88 -13.70
CA SER A 5 15.90 18.52 -14.56
C SER A 5 15.21 17.31 -13.93
N ALA A 6 13.94 17.45 -13.56
CA ALA A 6 13.10 16.30 -13.28
C ALA A 6 13.06 15.46 -14.55
N GLU A 7 13.84 14.38 -14.59
CA GLU A 7 13.63 13.32 -15.57
C GLU A 7 12.17 12.89 -15.42
N THR A 8 11.42 13.00 -16.51
CA THR A 8 9.98 12.76 -16.52
C THR A 8 9.75 11.33 -16.07
N LEU A 9 9.21 11.16 -14.86
CA LEU A 9 8.77 9.87 -14.37
C LEU A 9 7.63 9.40 -15.27
N ASP A 10 7.87 8.38 -16.09
CA ASP A 10 6.83 7.81 -16.93
C ASP A 10 5.86 7.00 -16.05
N GLU A 11 4.62 7.46 -16.00
CA GLU A 11 3.49 6.75 -15.40
C GLU A 11 2.74 6.02 -16.53
N HIS A 12 2.73 4.69 -16.46
CA HIS A 12 2.07 3.84 -17.45
C HIS A 12 0.75 3.30 -16.89
N LEU A 13 -0.32 3.45 -17.66
CA LEU A 13 -1.55 2.71 -17.43
C LEU A 13 -1.30 1.23 -17.76
N VAL A 14 -1.62 0.35 -16.82
CA VAL A 14 -1.40 -1.09 -16.96
C VAL A 14 -2.67 -1.88 -16.67
N ASP A 15 -2.85 -2.94 -17.44
CA ASP A 15 -3.92 -3.91 -17.30
C ASP A 15 -3.36 -5.16 -16.61
N ILE A 16 -3.99 -5.58 -15.52
CA ILE A 16 -3.55 -6.69 -14.68
C ILE A 16 -4.60 -7.81 -14.77
N PRO A 17 -4.39 -8.81 -15.64
CA PRO A 17 -5.34 -9.91 -15.80
C PRO A 17 -5.28 -10.88 -14.61
N LEU A 18 -6.41 -11.05 -13.92
CA LEU A 18 -6.61 -11.92 -12.77
C LEU A 18 -7.70 -12.95 -13.07
N GLY A 19 -7.42 -13.85 -14.01
CA GLY A 19 -8.41 -14.83 -14.48
C GLY A 19 -9.54 -14.15 -15.28
N PRO A 20 -10.81 -14.22 -14.84
CA PRO A 20 -11.94 -13.62 -15.56
C PRO A 20 -12.05 -12.09 -15.41
N ALA A 21 -11.22 -11.48 -14.55
CA ALA A 21 -11.29 -10.07 -14.23
C ALA A 21 -9.97 -9.37 -14.56
N THR A 22 -10.04 -8.12 -14.98
CA THR A 22 -8.88 -7.26 -15.25
C THR A 22 -8.94 -6.08 -14.31
N LEU A 23 -7.85 -5.87 -13.56
CA LEU A 23 -7.68 -4.66 -12.76
C LEU A 23 -6.86 -3.63 -13.53
N TYR A 24 -7.09 -2.36 -13.21
CA TYR A 24 -6.40 -1.24 -13.81
C TYR A 24 -5.51 -0.56 -12.79
N GLY A 25 -4.28 -0.26 -13.19
CA GLY A 25 -3.32 0.42 -12.33
C GLY A 25 -2.46 1.45 -13.06
N ASN A 26 -1.79 2.26 -12.26
CA ASN A 26 -0.77 3.19 -12.69
C ASN A 26 0.59 2.69 -12.18
N LEU A 27 1.45 2.24 -13.09
CA LEU A 27 2.81 1.81 -12.79
C LEU A 27 3.77 2.96 -13.10
N ALA A 28 4.48 3.44 -12.10
CA ALA A 28 5.52 4.44 -12.27
C ALA A 28 6.91 3.84 -12.01
N LEU A 29 7.83 4.06 -12.94
CA LEU A 29 9.17 3.48 -12.94
C LEU A 29 10.22 4.59 -12.90
N PRO A 30 10.86 4.86 -11.75
CA PRO A 30 12.02 5.73 -11.71
C PRO A 30 13.21 5.08 -12.42
N LEU A 31 14.21 5.88 -12.80
CA LEU A 31 15.47 5.38 -13.33
C LEU A 31 16.17 4.52 -12.25
N GLU A 32 16.56 3.29 -12.62
CA GLU A 32 17.21 2.31 -11.74
C GLU A 32 16.42 2.06 -10.43
N PRO A 33 15.21 1.49 -10.51
CA PRO A 33 14.40 1.22 -9.33
C PRO A 33 15.08 0.21 -8.42
N THR A 34 15.07 0.47 -7.11
CA THR A 34 15.70 -0.37 -6.07
C THR A 34 14.72 -1.30 -5.37
N GLY A 35 13.43 -1.14 -5.64
CA GLY A 35 12.33 -1.88 -5.05
C GLY A 35 11.01 -1.41 -5.66
N VAL A 36 9.93 -2.15 -5.40
CA VAL A 36 8.58 -1.78 -5.87
C VAL A 36 7.57 -1.78 -4.73
N VAL A 37 6.70 -0.77 -4.70
CA VAL A 37 5.63 -0.62 -3.71
C VAL A 37 4.27 -0.73 -4.40
N LEU A 38 3.50 -1.75 -4.02
CA LEU A 38 2.11 -1.91 -4.43
C LEU A 38 1.21 -1.18 -3.43
N PHE A 39 0.45 -0.21 -3.91
CA PHE A 39 -0.53 0.52 -3.12
C PHE A 39 -1.86 -0.23 -3.10
N ALA A 40 -2.16 -0.88 -1.97
CA ALA A 40 -3.42 -1.55 -1.70
C ALA A 40 -4.43 -0.53 -1.16
N GLN A 41 -5.19 0.09 -2.07
CA GLN A 41 -6.13 1.15 -1.73
C GLN A 41 -7.53 0.58 -1.52
N GLY A 42 -8.21 1.04 -0.46
CA GLY A 42 -9.65 0.86 -0.36
C GLY A 42 -10.40 1.76 -1.35
N SER A 43 -11.71 1.59 -1.41
CA SER A 43 -12.64 2.27 -2.33
C SER A 43 -12.65 3.81 -2.31
N VAL A 44 -12.12 4.46 -1.26
CA VAL A 44 -12.15 5.93 -1.16
C VAL A 44 -10.94 6.54 -1.87
N GLY A 45 -11.18 7.02 -3.10
CA GLY A 45 -10.25 7.81 -3.91
C GLY A 45 -9.47 7.00 -4.95
N GLY A 46 -9.36 5.68 -4.79
CA GLY A 46 -8.70 4.77 -5.73
C GLY A 46 -7.32 5.26 -6.19
N ARG A 47 -6.89 4.78 -7.36
CA ARG A 47 -5.58 5.13 -7.98
C ARG A 47 -5.42 6.63 -8.28
N HIS A 48 -6.52 7.37 -8.30
CA HIS A 48 -6.56 8.81 -8.56
C HIS A 48 -6.49 9.67 -7.29
N GLY A 49 -6.50 9.05 -6.10
CA GLY A 49 -6.53 9.74 -4.82
C GLY A 49 -5.30 10.66 -4.65
N PRO A 50 -5.48 11.97 -4.41
CA PRO A 50 -4.37 12.93 -4.40
C PRO A 50 -3.33 12.61 -3.33
N ARG A 51 -3.77 12.06 -2.19
CA ARG A 51 -2.91 11.67 -1.06
C ARG A 51 -1.99 10.50 -1.41
N SER A 52 -2.53 9.44 -2.00
CA SER A 52 -1.72 8.27 -2.33
C SER A 52 -0.78 8.56 -3.51
N ARG A 53 -1.23 9.35 -4.50
CA ARG A 53 -0.36 9.85 -5.58
C ARG A 53 0.76 10.74 -5.05
N TYR A 54 0.49 11.55 -4.02
CA TYR A 54 1.53 12.34 -3.35
C TYR A 54 2.58 11.43 -2.71
N VAL A 55 2.17 10.46 -1.90
CA VAL A 55 3.10 9.50 -1.28
C VAL A 55 3.88 8.73 -2.34
N ALA A 56 3.20 8.24 -3.38
CA ALA A 56 3.85 7.49 -4.47
C ALA A 56 4.94 8.30 -5.17
N ARG A 57 4.66 9.54 -5.57
CA ARG A 57 5.67 10.43 -6.17
C ARG A 57 6.88 10.62 -5.27
N GLN A 58 6.66 10.79 -3.97
CA GLN A 58 7.75 10.92 -3.00
C GLN A 58 8.56 9.62 -2.82
N LEU A 59 7.95 8.45 -3.00
CA LEU A 59 8.67 7.18 -3.05
C LEU A 59 9.41 7.00 -4.38
N ASN A 60 8.86 7.48 -5.49
CA ASN A 60 9.55 7.47 -6.80
C ASN A 60 10.82 8.32 -6.78
N GLU A 61 10.78 9.50 -6.15
CA GLU A 61 11.97 10.33 -5.89
C GLU A 61 13.04 9.61 -5.04
N ALA A 62 12.65 8.57 -4.28
CA ALA A 62 13.54 7.70 -3.53
C ALA A 62 13.99 6.45 -4.32
N LYS A 63 13.83 6.44 -5.65
CA LYS A 63 14.11 5.30 -6.55
C LYS A 63 13.30 4.03 -6.22
N LEU A 64 12.07 4.18 -5.75
CA LEU A 64 11.12 3.07 -5.61
C LEU A 64 10.09 3.12 -6.73
N ALA A 65 9.94 2.03 -7.47
CA ALA A 65 8.81 1.87 -8.37
C ALA A 65 7.51 1.80 -7.58
N THR A 66 6.40 2.24 -8.17
CA THR A 66 5.09 2.22 -7.49
C THR A 66 4.00 1.74 -8.42
N LEU A 67 3.15 0.83 -7.95
CA LEU A 67 1.91 0.44 -8.61
C LEU A 67 0.73 0.92 -7.77
N LEU A 68 -0.07 1.84 -8.31
CA LEU A 68 -1.35 2.24 -7.72
C LEU A 68 -2.45 1.48 -8.44
N LEU A 69 -3.25 0.74 -7.69
CA LEU A 69 -4.20 -0.24 -8.22
C LEU A 69 -5.58 0.00 -7.63
N ASP A 70 -6.61 -0.07 -8.46
CA ASP A 70 -7.98 -0.25 -7.98
C ASP A 70 -8.22 -1.76 -7.78
N LEU A 71 -8.61 -2.14 -6.57
CA LEU A 71 -8.77 -3.54 -6.17
C LEU A 71 -10.09 -4.17 -6.65
N LEU A 72 -11.00 -3.35 -7.18
CA LEU A 72 -12.26 -3.77 -7.77
C LEU A 72 -12.24 -3.44 -9.26
N THR A 73 -12.91 -4.25 -10.08
CA THR A 73 -13.15 -3.89 -11.48
C THR A 73 -14.14 -2.73 -11.58
N PRO A 74 -14.21 -1.99 -12.70
CA PRO A 74 -15.20 -0.92 -12.87
C PRO A 74 -16.65 -1.39 -12.65
N GLU A 75 -16.98 -2.63 -13.06
CA GLU A 75 -18.30 -3.23 -12.87
C GLU A 75 -18.55 -3.56 -11.39
N GLU A 76 -17.54 -4.06 -10.69
CA GLU A 76 -17.59 -4.30 -9.24
C GLU A 76 -17.74 -2.97 -8.47
N GLU A 77 -17.03 -1.91 -8.87
CA GLU A 77 -17.14 -0.59 -8.28
C GLU A 77 -18.56 -0.02 -8.42
N GLU A 78 -19.20 -0.16 -9.59
CA GLU A 78 -20.58 0.32 -9.79
C GLU A 78 -21.57 -0.35 -8.83
N ILE A 79 -21.42 -1.65 -8.59
CA ILE A 79 -22.22 -2.41 -7.63
C ILE A 79 -21.88 -1.98 -6.20
N ASP A 80 -20.59 -1.80 -5.89
CA ASP A 80 -20.11 -1.48 -4.55
C ASP A 80 -20.49 -0.06 -4.11
N LEU A 81 -20.65 0.89 -5.05
CA LEU A 81 -21.15 2.23 -4.75
C LEU A 81 -22.49 2.20 -3.99
N ARG A 82 -23.33 1.20 -4.25
CA ARG A 82 -24.64 1.01 -3.59
C ARG A 82 -24.56 0.05 -2.41
N THR A 83 -23.78 -1.03 -2.53
CA THR A 83 -23.81 -2.14 -1.59
C THR A 83 -22.77 -2.03 -0.47
N ARG A 84 -21.61 -1.45 -0.77
CA ARG A 84 -20.44 -1.35 0.13
C ARG A 84 -19.92 -2.72 0.62
N LEU A 85 -20.30 -3.81 -0.03
CA LEU A 85 -19.98 -5.18 0.40
C LEU A 85 -18.61 -5.64 -0.10
N LEU A 86 -18.19 -5.23 -1.30
CA LEU A 86 -16.95 -5.69 -1.92
C LEU A 86 -15.74 -5.00 -1.29
N GLN A 87 -15.83 -3.70 -1.01
CA GLN A 87 -14.77 -2.96 -0.29
C GLN A 87 -14.52 -3.47 1.16
N LEU A 88 -15.45 -4.25 1.72
CA LEU A 88 -15.35 -4.89 3.04
C LEU A 88 -14.97 -6.37 2.94
N ASN A 89 -14.92 -6.95 1.74
CA ASN A 89 -14.52 -8.34 1.52
C ASN A 89 -12.99 -8.45 1.50
N ILE A 90 -12.38 -8.53 2.68
CA ILE A 90 -10.91 -8.55 2.83
C ILE A 90 -10.26 -9.68 2.05
N ARG A 91 -10.91 -10.86 2.02
CA ARG A 91 -10.43 -12.02 1.26
C ARG A 91 -10.36 -11.73 -0.23
N LEU A 92 -11.41 -11.18 -0.82
CA LEU A 92 -11.42 -10.76 -2.24
C LEU A 92 -10.29 -9.77 -2.50
N LEU A 93 -10.22 -8.69 -1.73
CA LEU A 93 -9.20 -7.66 -1.90
C LEU A 93 -7.77 -8.23 -1.77
N ALA A 94 -7.57 -9.20 -0.89
CA ALA A 94 -6.29 -9.87 -0.72
C ALA A 94 -5.92 -10.75 -1.91
N GLU A 95 -6.87 -11.51 -2.48
CA GLU A 95 -6.65 -12.27 -3.72
C GLU A 95 -6.24 -11.35 -4.88
N ARG A 96 -6.84 -10.16 -4.95
CA ARG A 96 -6.49 -9.11 -5.93
C ARG A 96 -5.06 -8.61 -5.76
N ILE A 97 -4.65 -8.36 -4.51
CA ILE A 97 -3.27 -7.95 -4.19
C ILE A 97 -2.27 -9.06 -4.53
N VAL A 98 -2.58 -10.32 -4.21
CA VAL A 98 -1.72 -11.47 -4.55
C VAL A 98 -1.55 -11.56 -6.07
N GLY A 99 -2.64 -11.49 -6.82
CA GLY A 99 -2.58 -11.54 -8.28
C GLY A 99 -1.76 -10.40 -8.89
N ALA A 100 -1.94 -9.16 -8.40
CA ALA A 100 -1.13 -8.02 -8.84
C ALA A 100 0.34 -8.15 -8.45
N THR A 101 0.64 -8.78 -7.31
CA THR A 101 2.01 -9.08 -6.89
C THR A 101 2.68 -10.09 -7.79
N ASP A 102 1.96 -11.14 -8.18
CA ASP A 102 2.49 -12.15 -9.10
C ASP A 102 2.68 -11.58 -10.51
N TRP A 103 1.79 -10.67 -10.94
CA TRP A 103 1.96 -9.90 -12.18
C TRP A 103 3.21 -9.00 -12.13
N LEU A 104 3.43 -8.28 -11.02
CA LEU A 104 4.65 -7.47 -10.83
C LEU A 104 5.91 -8.33 -10.88
N ALA A 105 5.90 -9.51 -10.23
CA ALA A 105 7.04 -10.43 -10.22
C ALA A 105 7.39 -10.97 -11.62
N GLN A 106 6.43 -11.04 -12.53
CA GLN A 106 6.62 -11.49 -13.92
C GLN A 106 6.94 -10.34 -14.88
N ASN A 107 6.77 -9.08 -14.47
CA ASN A 107 6.99 -7.92 -15.31
C ASN A 107 8.50 -7.70 -15.55
N PRO A 108 8.99 -7.75 -16.81
CA PRO A 108 10.42 -7.64 -17.10
C PRO A 108 11.08 -6.35 -16.60
N ALA A 109 10.33 -5.25 -16.50
CA ALA A 109 10.87 -3.95 -16.09
C ALA A 109 11.25 -3.87 -14.60
N ILE A 110 10.75 -4.79 -13.77
CA ILE A 110 10.90 -4.80 -12.31
C ILE A 110 11.17 -6.20 -11.74
N ASN A 111 11.43 -7.18 -12.61
CA ASN A 111 11.74 -8.55 -12.20
C ASN A 111 13.00 -8.55 -11.30
N GLY A 112 12.95 -9.31 -10.22
CA GLY A 112 14.01 -9.41 -9.22
C GLY A 112 14.02 -8.29 -8.18
N LEU A 113 13.16 -7.27 -8.30
CA LEU A 113 13.00 -6.27 -7.26
C LEU A 113 12.16 -6.82 -6.10
N ARG A 114 12.53 -6.41 -4.88
CA ARG A 114 11.73 -6.69 -3.70
C ARG A 114 10.44 -5.89 -3.72
N ILE A 115 9.34 -6.55 -3.38
CA ILE A 115 8.00 -5.98 -3.35
C ILE A 115 7.65 -5.60 -1.90
N GLY A 116 7.08 -4.41 -1.72
CA GLY A 116 6.46 -3.96 -0.48
C GLY A 116 5.00 -3.57 -0.70
N TYR A 117 4.18 -3.62 0.36
CA TYR A 117 2.78 -3.18 0.32
C TYR A 117 2.58 -1.89 1.08
N PHE A 118 1.81 -0.97 0.50
CA PHE A 118 1.31 0.23 1.17
C PHE A 118 -0.23 0.18 1.20
N GLY A 119 -0.77 -0.25 2.33
CA GLY A 119 -2.20 -0.40 2.54
C GLY A 119 -2.84 0.82 3.20
N THR A 120 -4.04 1.17 2.76
CA THR A 120 -4.84 2.26 3.36
C THR A 120 -6.26 1.78 3.61
N SER A 121 -6.90 2.27 4.70
CA SER A 121 -8.25 1.85 5.08
C SER A 121 -8.39 0.31 5.13
N THR A 122 -9.41 -0.28 4.50
CA THR A 122 -9.59 -1.74 4.38
C THR A 122 -8.52 -2.43 3.54
N GLY A 123 -7.89 -1.71 2.60
CA GLY A 123 -6.74 -2.21 1.84
C GLY A 123 -5.54 -2.56 2.72
N ALA A 124 -5.43 -1.99 3.92
CA ALA A 124 -4.43 -2.43 4.89
C ALA A 124 -4.68 -3.85 5.41
N ALA A 125 -5.93 -4.18 5.76
CA ALA A 125 -6.28 -5.54 6.19
C ALA A 125 -6.01 -6.55 5.07
N ALA A 126 -6.40 -6.18 3.85
CA ALA A 126 -6.17 -7.00 2.67
C ALA A 126 -4.67 -7.22 2.39
N ALA A 127 -3.84 -6.20 2.61
CA ALA A 127 -2.38 -6.33 2.49
C ALA A 127 -1.78 -7.32 3.50
N PHE A 128 -2.29 -7.33 4.74
CA PHE A 128 -1.88 -8.34 5.73
C PHE A 128 -2.32 -9.75 5.33
N GLU A 129 -3.57 -9.92 4.91
CA GLU A 129 -4.08 -11.22 4.47
C GLU A 129 -3.28 -11.72 3.26
N ALA A 130 -3.07 -10.87 2.24
CA ALA A 130 -2.29 -11.19 1.04
C ALA A 130 -0.86 -11.61 1.35
N ALA A 131 -0.21 -10.96 2.33
CA ALA A 131 1.14 -11.32 2.75
C ALA A 131 1.24 -12.71 3.40
N THR A 132 0.12 -13.28 3.87
CA THR A 132 0.06 -14.64 4.44
C THR A 132 -0.31 -15.72 3.43
N MET A 133 -0.84 -15.33 2.27
CA MET A 133 -1.28 -16.26 1.22
C MET A 133 -0.14 -16.74 0.33
N ARG A 134 0.98 -16.00 0.28
CA ARG A 134 2.12 -16.33 -0.57
C ARG A 134 3.14 -17.20 0.19
N PRO A 135 3.79 -18.16 -0.49
CA PRO A 135 4.85 -18.95 0.11
C PRO A 135 6.06 -18.07 0.45
N ASP A 136 6.43 -17.17 -0.46
CA ASP A 136 7.50 -16.20 -0.28
C ASP A 136 6.97 -14.91 0.36
N PRO A 137 7.58 -14.48 1.49
CA PRO A 137 7.12 -13.29 2.17
C PRO A 137 7.41 -12.03 1.35
N ILE A 138 6.47 -11.10 1.40
CA ILE A 138 6.67 -9.73 0.91
C ILE A 138 7.72 -9.04 1.79
N SER A 139 8.49 -8.12 1.23
CA SER A 139 9.66 -7.56 1.92
C SER A 139 9.32 -6.52 2.99
N ALA A 140 8.20 -5.81 2.86
CA ALA A 140 7.69 -4.91 3.90
C ALA A 140 6.21 -4.57 3.70
N ILE A 141 5.53 -4.22 4.80
CA ILE A 141 4.14 -3.73 4.79
C ILE A 141 4.08 -2.39 5.53
N ILE A 142 3.34 -1.43 4.97
CA ILE A 142 2.92 -0.20 5.65
C ILE A 142 1.40 -0.14 5.67
N SER A 143 0.82 0.16 6.83
CA SER A 143 -0.59 0.49 6.98
C SER A 143 -0.71 1.95 7.39
N ARG A 144 -1.32 2.80 6.56
CA ARG A 144 -1.56 4.22 6.87
C ARG A 144 -3.04 4.48 7.15
N GLY A 145 -3.36 4.83 8.40
CA GLY A 145 -4.75 5.04 8.85
C GLY A 145 -5.65 3.86 8.50
N GLY A 146 -5.08 2.65 8.53
CA GLY A 146 -5.76 1.44 8.09
C GLY A 146 -6.56 0.77 9.20
N ARG A 147 -7.27 -0.27 8.80
CA ARG A 147 -8.03 -1.16 9.69
C ARG A 147 -7.36 -2.54 9.80
N PRO A 148 -6.10 -2.62 10.29
CA PRO A 148 -5.38 -3.90 10.37
C PRO A 148 -6.10 -4.93 11.25
N ASP A 149 -6.94 -4.48 12.19
CA ASP A 149 -7.81 -5.31 13.02
C ASP A 149 -8.70 -6.25 12.20
N LEU A 150 -9.11 -5.84 10.99
CA LEU A 150 -9.95 -6.65 10.11
C LEU A 150 -9.20 -7.84 9.48
N ALA A 151 -7.88 -7.88 9.56
CA ALA A 151 -7.08 -9.01 9.05
C ALA A 151 -7.11 -10.24 9.97
N GLY A 152 -7.67 -10.13 11.18
CA GLY A 152 -7.85 -11.25 12.09
C GLY A 152 -6.57 -12.05 12.36
N THR A 153 -6.61 -13.36 12.13
CA THR A 153 -5.48 -14.27 12.40
C THR A 153 -4.26 -13.99 11.53
N ALA A 154 -4.42 -13.36 10.36
CA ALA A 154 -3.31 -13.03 9.46
C ALA A 154 -2.25 -12.16 10.16
N LEU A 155 -2.65 -11.26 11.07
CA LEU A 155 -1.72 -10.44 11.86
C LEU A 155 -0.68 -11.28 12.62
N THR A 156 -1.06 -12.47 13.09
CA THR A 156 -0.16 -13.35 13.85
C THR A 156 0.77 -14.18 12.95
N LEU A 157 0.44 -14.28 11.66
CA LEU A 157 1.13 -15.10 10.66
C LEU A 157 2.06 -14.27 9.75
N VAL A 158 1.86 -12.96 9.68
CA VAL A 158 2.68 -12.05 8.88
C VAL A 158 4.12 -12.08 9.36
N ARG A 159 5.03 -12.39 8.43
CA ARG A 159 6.49 -12.42 8.64
C ARG A 159 7.18 -11.13 8.19
N SER A 160 6.54 -10.37 7.30
CA SER A 160 7.07 -9.14 6.70
C SER A 160 7.20 -8.01 7.73
N PRO A 161 8.34 -7.29 7.78
CA PRO A 161 8.49 -6.08 8.57
C PRO A 161 7.33 -5.10 8.35
N THR A 162 6.63 -4.74 9.42
CA THR A 162 5.39 -3.97 9.36
C THR A 162 5.50 -2.61 10.07
N LEU A 163 5.08 -1.55 9.38
CA LEU A 163 4.89 -0.23 9.96
C LEU A 163 3.41 0.16 9.95
N LEU A 164 2.88 0.50 11.11
CA LEU A 164 1.56 1.12 11.25
C LEU A 164 1.74 2.63 11.44
N ILE A 165 1.09 3.45 10.63
CA ILE A 165 1.09 4.91 10.71
C ILE A 165 -0.32 5.39 11.02
N VAL A 166 -0.50 6.10 12.14
CA VAL A 166 -1.81 6.53 12.63
C VAL A 166 -1.81 8.02 12.97
N GLY A 167 -2.95 8.67 12.77
CA GLY A 167 -3.15 10.07 13.17
C GLY A 167 -3.33 10.18 14.68
N GLY A 168 -2.67 11.15 15.31
CA GLY A 168 -2.74 11.35 16.75
C GLY A 168 -4.10 11.81 17.27
N ASN A 169 -4.92 12.44 16.41
CA ASN A 169 -6.29 12.85 16.73
C ASN A 169 -7.35 11.84 16.24
N ASP A 170 -6.92 10.73 15.62
CA ASP A 170 -7.81 9.63 15.22
C ASP A 170 -7.81 8.55 16.31
N PHE A 171 -8.47 8.84 17.43
CA PHE A 171 -8.42 8.01 18.63
C PHE A 171 -8.97 6.60 18.44
N GLU A 172 -10.03 6.45 17.63
CA GLU A 172 -10.61 5.13 17.36
C GLU A 172 -9.63 4.26 16.55
N THR A 173 -9.12 4.79 15.42
CA THR A 173 -8.14 4.07 14.61
C THR A 173 -6.84 3.82 15.37
N MET A 174 -6.43 4.74 16.23
CA MET A 174 -5.27 4.59 17.13
C MET A 174 -5.41 3.34 18.00
N GLU A 175 -6.52 3.18 18.71
CA GLU A 175 -6.74 2.04 19.60
C GLU A 175 -6.79 0.72 18.80
N LEU A 176 -7.52 0.71 17.68
CA LEU A 176 -7.57 -0.48 16.80
C LEU A 176 -6.19 -0.89 16.28
N ASN A 177 -5.36 0.08 15.89
CA ASN A 177 -3.99 -0.17 15.43
C ASN A 177 -3.08 -0.60 16.59
N ARG A 178 -3.25 -0.07 17.81
CA ARG A 178 -2.52 -0.52 19.00
C ARG A 178 -2.83 -1.97 19.34
N GLU A 179 -4.08 -2.39 19.26
CA GLU A 179 -4.45 -3.79 19.46
C GLU A 179 -3.87 -4.69 18.37
N ALA A 180 -4.04 -4.33 17.09
CA ALA A 180 -3.43 -5.07 15.98
C ALA A 180 -1.89 -5.18 16.12
N PHE A 181 -1.25 -4.10 16.57
CA PHE A 181 0.20 -4.06 16.82
C PHE A 181 0.66 -5.10 17.84
N LYS A 182 -0.15 -5.41 18.87
CA LYS A 182 0.18 -6.44 19.86
C LYS A 182 0.21 -7.84 19.24
N HIS A 183 -0.63 -8.11 18.24
CA HIS A 183 -0.73 -9.40 17.58
C HIS A 183 0.40 -9.69 16.57
N LEU A 184 1.01 -8.65 15.99
CA LEU A 184 2.13 -8.79 15.06
C LEU A 184 3.35 -9.44 15.75
N ARG A 185 3.96 -10.44 15.10
CA ARG A 185 5.13 -11.17 15.61
C ARG A 185 6.43 -10.89 14.84
N CYS A 186 6.36 -10.12 13.76
CA CYS A 186 7.49 -9.69 12.93
C CYS A 186 8.17 -8.43 13.50
N GLU A 187 9.24 -7.97 12.82
CA GLU A 187 9.76 -6.62 13.06
C GLU A 187 8.65 -5.60 12.81
N LYS A 188 8.37 -4.77 13.82
CA LYS A 188 7.18 -3.91 13.80
C LYS A 188 7.43 -2.54 14.40
N LYS A 189 6.77 -1.53 13.85
CA LYS A 189 6.74 -0.16 14.41
C LYS A 189 5.35 0.46 14.31
N LEU A 190 4.97 1.23 15.34
CA LEU A 190 3.79 2.09 15.34
C LEU A 190 4.28 3.55 15.36
N ALA A 191 3.98 4.30 14.31
CA ALA A 191 4.28 5.72 14.18
C ALA A 191 2.99 6.53 14.34
N VAL A 192 3.05 7.55 15.20
CA VAL A 192 1.94 8.47 15.44
C VAL A 192 2.28 9.82 14.82
N VAL A 193 1.39 10.34 13.98
CA VAL A 193 1.51 11.69 13.39
C VAL A 193 0.72 12.67 14.27
N PRO A 194 1.38 13.55 15.05
CA PRO A 194 0.71 14.45 15.98
C PRO A 194 -0.30 15.35 15.29
N GLY A 195 -1.48 15.54 15.89
CA GLY A 195 -2.50 16.44 15.35
C GLY A 195 -3.26 15.94 14.12
N ALA A 196 -2.80 14.87 13.47
CA ALA A 196 -3.43 14.36 12.26
C ALA A 196 -4.71 13.55 12.56
N THR A 197 -5.72 13.71 11.71
CA THR A 197 -6.93 12.89 11.69
C THR A 197 -6.81 11.75 10.67
N HIS A 198 -7.88 10.96 10.48
CA HIS A 198 -7.90 9.75 9.66
C HIS A 198 -7.40 9.91 8.21
N LEU A 199 -7.53 11.10 7.61
CA LEU A 199 -7.10 11.38 6.24
C LEU A 199 -5.72 12.04 6.14
N PHE A 200 -5.13 12.48 7.25
CA PHE A 200 -3.87 13.23 7.29
C PHE A 200 -3.91 14.50 6.42
N GLU A 201 -5.02 15.25 6.45
CA GLU A 201 -5.19 16.47 5.64
C GLU A 201 -4.59 17.72 6.31
N GLU A 202 -4.21 17.61 7.57
CA GLU A 202 -3.59 18.68 8.32
C GLU A 202 -2.21 19.06 7.72
N PRO A 203 -1.83 20.35 7.74
CA PRO A 203 -0.55 20.79 7.21
C PRO A 203 0.63 19.97 7.78
N GLY A 204 1.46 19.41 6.90
CA GLY A 204 2.64 18.60 7.27
C GLY A 204 2.34 17.12 7.59
N ALA A 205 1.07 16.73 7.79
CA ALA A 205 0.75 15.36 8.21
C ALA A 205 1.12 14.30 7.15
N LEU A 206 0.91 14.59 5.86
CA LEU A 206 1.34 13.70 4.78
C LEU A 206 2.85 13.67 4.59
N ASP A 207 3.57 14.75 4.93
CA ASP A 207 5.03 14.79 4.85
C ASP A 207 5.64 13.87 5.90
N ASP A 208 5.07 13.83 7.10
CA ASP A 208 5.43 12.85 8.13
C ASP A 208 5.16 11.41 7.66
N VAL A 209 3.99 11.16 7.05
CA VAL A 209 3.67 9.84 6.45
C VAL A 209 4.72 9.45 5.40
N VAL A 210 5.10 10.38 4.52
CA VAL A 210 6.12 10.17 3.48
C VAL A 210 7.48 9.86 4.11
N SER A 211 7.90 10.64 5.11
CA SER A 211 9.18 10.43 5.81
C SER A 211 9.25 9.03 6.41
N TRP A 212 8.18 8.62 7.11
CA TRP A 212 8.05 7.27 7.66
C TRP A 212 8.06 6.19 6.57
N ALA A 213 7.32 6.39 5.49
CA ALA A 213 7.23 5.41 4.40
C ALA A 213 8.57 5.22 3.67
N ARG A 214 9.26 6.33 3.36
CA ARG A 214 10.60 6.32 2.75
C ARG A 214 11.59 5.58 3.64
N MET A 215 11.66 5.94 4.92
CA MET A 215 12.55 5.27 5.88
C MET A 215 12.31 3.76 5.91
N TRP A 216 11.06 3.33 5.98
CA TRP A 216 10.71 1.92 6.11
C TRP A 216 11.06 1.15 4.84
N PHE A 217 10.58 1.59 3.68
CA PHE A 217 10.83 0.87 2.43
C PHE A 217 12.28 0.92 2.00
N MET A 218 13.00 2.03 2.17
CA MET A 218 14.43 2.10 1.87
C MET A 218 15.27 1.19 2.77
N ARG A 219 14.76 0.75 3.91
CA ARG A 219 15.46 -0.22 4.77
C ARG A 219 15.23 -1.66 4.32
N PHE A 220 14.04 -1.99 3.83
CA PHE A 220 13.63 -3.38 3.61
C PHE A 220 13.53 -3.81 2.14
N LEU A 221 13.38 -2.86 1.22
CA LEU A 221 13.30 -3.14 -0.21
C LEU A 221 14.63 -3.15 -0.99
N PRO A 222 15.77 -2.63 -0.51
CA PRO A 222 17.03 -2.82 -1.24
C PRO A 222 17.35 -4.31 -1.39
N SER A 223 17.74 -4.69 -2.62
CA SER A 223 18.20 -6.04 -2.98
C SER A 223 19.46 -6.45 -2.25
#